data_AF-A0A433SAV4-F1
#
_entry.id   AF-A0A433SAV4-F1
#
_cell.length_a   1.000
_cell.length_b   1.000
_cell.length_c   1.000
_cell.angle_alpha   90.00
_cell.angle_beta   90.00
_cell.angle_gamma   90.00
#
_symmetry.space_group_name_H-M   'P 1'
#
loop_
_entity.id
_entity.type
_entity.pdbx_description
1 polymer ?
#
loop_
_entity_poly.entity_id
_entity_poly.type
_entity_poly.pdbx_seq_one_letter_code
_entity_poly.pdbx_strand_id
1 'polypeptide(L)'
;MDRKLLELLICPVTQGPLEYDKEHQVLISQGAKLVFPIHDGIPIMLETEAVVLDEWVAQGKPHANQMKAPVAASAPDTQEHAPENEVAEQDKSE
;
A
#
# COMPACT_ATOMS: atom_id res chain seq x y z
N MET A 1 24.67 6.90 -13.17
CA MET A 1 23.26 6.93 -12.71
C MET A 1 23.23 6.25 -11.36
N ASP A 2 23.19 7.08 -10.34
CA ASP A 2 23.78 6.84 -9.03
C ASP A 2 22.81 6.13 -8.10
N ARG A 3 23.13 4.87 -7.75
CA ARG A 3 22.34 4.04 -6.80
C ARG A 3 22.14 4.72 -5.43
N LYS A 4 22.99 5.70 -5.10
CA LYS A 4 22.98 6.49 -3.86
C LYS A 4 21.86 7.51 -3.72
N LEU A 5 21.17 7.88 -4.79
CA LEU A 5 20.10 8.89 -4.70
C LEU A 5 18.75 8.29 -4.28
N LEU A 6 18.53 6.99 -4.50
CA LEU A 6 17.35 6.25 -4.04
C LEU A 6 17.50 5.71 -2.60
N GLU A 7 18.69 5.79 -2.02
CA GLU A 7 18.99 5.45 -0.61
C GLU A 7 18.50 6.52 0.39
N LEU A 8 17.95 7.64 -0.08
CA LEU A 8 17.53 8.77 0.77
C LEU A 8 16.06 8.71 1.20
N LEU A 9 15.24 7.81 0.64
CA LEU A 9 13.85 7.62 1.06
C LEU A 9 13.81 6.77 2.33
N ILE A 10 14.04 7.45 3.45
CA ILE A 10 13.93 6.88 4.79
C ILE A 10 12.51 7.05 5.33
N CYS A 11 12.06 6.12 6.17
CA CYS A 11 10.79 6.25 6.87
C CYS A 11 10.82 7.47 7.80
N PRO A 12 9.80 8.35 7.79
CA PRO A 12 9.76 9.53 8.65
C PRO A 12 9.69 9.16 10.14
N VAL A 13 9.17 7.97 10.47
CA VAL A 13 8.98 7.50 11.86
C VAL A 13 10.22 6.79 12.39
N THR A 14 10.75 5.83 11.63
CA THR A 14 11.81 4.93 12.10
C THR A 14 13.19 5.26 11.56
N GLN A 15 13.29 6.18 10.59
CA GLN A 15 14.50 6.46 9.81
C GLN A 15 15.10 5.23 9.12
N GLY A 16 14.33 4.14 9.02
CA GLY A 16 14.72 2.90 8.36
C GLY A 16 14.41 2.90 6.86
N PRO A 17 14.78 1.80 6.16
CA PRO A 17 14.52 1.67 4.74
C PRO A 17 13.02 1.61 4.43
N LEU A 18 12.63 2.16 3.29
CA LEU A 18 11.31 2.02 2.69
C LEU A 18 11.40 1.12 1.45
N GLU A 19 10.45 0.21 1.31
CA GLU A 19 10.27 -0.57 0.09
C GLU A 19 9.25 0.12 -0.82
N TYR A 20 9.63 0.35 -2.07
CA TYR A 20 8.71 0.94 -3.05
C TYR A 20 8.01 -0.16 -3.85
N ASP A 21 6.70 -0.26 -3.66
CA ASP A 21 5.83 -1.10 -4.47
C ASP A 21 5.25 -0.27 -5.63
N LYS A 22 5.79 -0.50 -6.83
CA LYS A 22 5.39 0.20 -8.06
C LYS A 22 4.00 -0.21 -8.54
N GLU A 23 3.60 -1.45 -8.29
CA GLU A 23 2.33 -2.00 -8.77
C GLU A 23 1.17 -1.33 -8.03
N HIS A 24 1.33 -1.15 -6.72
CA HIS A 24 0.33 -0.56 -5.85
C HIS A 24 0.54 0.94 -5.59
N GLN A 25 1.65 1.52 -6.09
CA GLN A 25 2.03 2.93 -5.86
C GLN A 25 2.16 3.27 -4.37
N VAL A 26 2.84 2.44 -3.58
CA VAL A 26 3.00 2.65 -2.13
C VAL A 26 4.45 2.54 -1.66
N LEU A 27 4.76 3.16 -0.53
CA LEU A 27 5.99 2.95 0.23
C LEU A 27 5.69 2.15 1.50
N ILE A 28 6.34 1.02 1.66
CA ILE A 28 6.13 0.10 2.79
C ILE A 28 7.28 0.29 3.79
N SER A 29 6.92 0.56 5.05
CA SER A 29 7.86 0.53 6.16
C SER A 29 7.63 -0.70 7.03
N GLN A 30 8.50 -1.70 6.89
CA GLN A 30 8.46 -2.91 7.74
C GLN A 30 8.69 -2.58 9.22
N GLY A 31 9.58 -1.63 9.51
CA GLY A 31 9.90 -1.23 10.88
C GLY A 31 8.75 -0.50 11.59
N ALA A 32 7.99 0.33 10.85
CA ALA A 32 6.82 1.03 11.39
C ALA A 32 5.53 0.20 11.29
N LYS A 33 5.52 -0.87 10.48
CA LYS A 33 4.32 -1.61 10.06
C LYS A 33 3.27 -0.70 9.41
N LEU A 34 3.73 0.25 8.62
CA LEU A 34 2.89 1.23 7.92
C LEU A 34 3.13 1.19 6.42
N VAL A 35 2.08 1.50 5.66
CA VAL A 35 2.11 1.66 4.21
C VAL A 35 1.66 3.09 3.89
N PHE A 36 2.52 3.82 3.18
CA PHE A 36 2.31 5.21 2.79
C PHE A 36 1.94 5.26 1.30
N PRO A 37 0.81 5.87 0.91
CA PRO A 37 0.42 5.92 -0.48
C PRO A 37 1.22 6.97 -1.26
N ILE A 38 1.39 6.74 -2.56
CA ILE A 38 1.98 7.70 -3.51
C ILE A 38 0.86 8.19 -4.44
N HIS A 39 0.63 9.49 -4.45
CA HIS A 39 -0.37 10.13 -5.29
C HIS A 39 0.34 11.06 -6.27
N ASP A 40 0.08 10.90 -7.57
CA ASP A 40 0.71 11.69 -8.64
C ASP A 40 2.26 11.70 -8.60
N GLY A 41 2.85 10.60 -8.15
CA GLY A 41 4.31 10.47 -7.97
C GLY A 41 4.86 11.15 -6.72
N ILE A 42 4.01 11.69 -5.84
CA ILE A 42 4.38 12.34 -4.58
C ILE A 42 4.05 11.38 -3.41
N PRO A 43 5.06 10.94 -2.64
CA PRO A 43 4.82 10.13 -1.44
C PRO A 43 4.10 10.92 -0.35
N ILE A 44 2.97 10.40 0.12
CA ILE A 44 2.22 10.98 1.22
C ILE A 44 2.70 10.33 2.53
N MET A 45 3.78 10.89 3.08
CA MET A 45 4.42 10.42 4.33
C MET A 45 3.78 11.05 5.57
N LEU A 46 2.45 11.04 5.64
CA LEU A 46 1.67 11.53 6.78
C LEU A 46 1.11 10.35 7.57
N GLU A 47 1.20 10.39 8.89
CA GLU A 47 0.62 9.35 9.76
C GLU A 47 -0.89 9.23 9.54
N THR A 48 -1.59 10.35 9.35
CA THR A 48 -3.05 10.37 9.09
C THR A 48 -3.46 9.63 7.82
N GLU A 49 -2.57 9.53 6.84
CA GLU A 49 -2.82 8.93 5.53
C GLU A 49 -2.21 7.52 5.42
N ALA A 50 -1.39 7.12 6.39
CA ALA A 50 -0.79 5.80 6.44
C ALA A 50 -1.83 4.75 6.86
N VAL A 51 -1.67 3.54 6.35
CA VAL A 51 -2.42 2.36 6.79
C VAL A 51 -1.51 1.34 7.44
N VAL A 52 -2.10 0.53 8.30
CA VAL A 52 -1.42 -0.61 8.93
C VAL A 52 -1.08 -1.65 7.86
N LEU A 53 0.16 -2.11 7.84
CA LEU A 53 0.67 -3.09 6.88
C LEU A 53 -0.15 -4.38 6.88
N ASP A 54 -0.52 -4.87 8.06
CA ASP A 54 -1.30 -6.10 8.21
C ASP A 54 -2.69 -5.98 7.57
N GLU A 55 -3.38 -4.87 7.81
CA GLU A 55 -4.69 -4.58 7.22
C GLU A 55 -4.63 -4.40 5.71
N TRP A 56 -3.59 -3.71 5.21
CA TRP A 56 -3.38 -3.53 3.78
C TRP A 56 -3.15 -4.88 3.07
N VAL A 57 -2.41 -5.79 3.70
CA VAL A 57 -2.23 -7.16 3.19
C VAL A 57 -3.53 -7.96 3.28
N ALA A 58 -4.28 -7.86 4.39
CA ALA A 58 -5.57 -8.54 4.56
C ALA A 58 -6.62 -8.10 3.53
N GLN A 59 -6.55 -6.86 3.07
CA GLN A 59 -7.40 -6.30 2.00
C GLN A 59 -6.92 -6.65 0.58
N GLY A 60 -5.88 -7.49 0.45
CA GLY A 60 -5.37 -7.92 -0.85
C GLY A 60 -4.47 -6.89 -1.54
N LYS A 61 -3.82 -5.99 -0.77
CA LYS A 61 -2.91 -4.96 -1.27
C LYS A 61 -3.58 -3.99 -2.26
N PRO A 62 -4.56 -3.19 -1.85
CA PRO A 62 -5.17 -2.20 -2.74
C PRO A 62 -4.14 -1.18 -3.24
N HIS A 63 -4.37 -0.66 -4.45
CA HIS A 63 -3.58 0.43 -5.02
C HIS A 63 -3.78 1.74 -4.23
N ALA A 64 -2.79 2.63 -4.22
CA ALA A 64 -2.77 3.88 -3.45
C ALA A 64 -4.00 4.77 -3.60
N ASN A 65 -4.54 4.90 -4.81
CA ASN A 65 -5.75 5.70 -5.06
C ASN A 65 -7.05 5.07 -4.50
N GLN A 66 -7.00 3.80 -4.10
CA GLN A 66 -8.10 3.07 -3.46
C GLN A 66 -7.94 3.02 -1.94
N MET A 67 -6.75 3.35 -1.43
CA MET A 67 -6.46 3.40 -0.01
C MET A 67 -7.14 4.63 0.57
N LYS A 68 -8.22 4.41 1.31
CA LYS A 68 -8.81 5.46 2.15
C LYS A 68 -8.17 5.35 3.52
N ALA A 69 -7.64 6.47 4.02
CA ALA A 69 -7.07 6.55 5.35
C ALA A 69 -8.05 6.08 6.43
N PRO A 70 -7.70 5.09 7.26
CA PRO A 70 -8.44 4.75 8.46
C PRO A 70 -7.54 4.90 9.68
N VAL A 71 -6.80 6.02 9.85
CA VAL A 71 -5.84 6.05 10.97
C VAL A 71 -6.43 6.36 12.35
N ALA A 72 -7.67 6.86 12.44
CA ALA A 72 -8.13 7.43 13.72
C ALA A 72 -9.27 6.68 14.44
N ALA A 73 -9.95 5.71 13.86
CA ALA A 73 -11.04 5.05 14.60
C ALA A 73 -11.39 3.66 14.05
N SER A 74 -11.38 2.69 14.97
CA SER A 74 -12.12 1.43 14.95
C SER A 74 -11.32 0.18 14.54
N ALA A 75 -10.89 -0.61 15.52
CA ALA A 75 -11.43 -1.97 15.56
C ALA A 75 -12.93 -1.82 15.87
N PRO A 76 -13.89 -2.48 15.19
CA PRO A 76 -13.95 -3.95 15.11
C PRO A 76 -14.64 -4.53 13.82
N ASP A 77 -14.64 -5.86 13.72
CA ASP A 77 -15.72 -6.74 13.21
C ASP A 77 -16.35 -6.53 11.79
N THR A 78 -16.19 -7.56 10.96
CA THR A 78 -17.12 -8.04 9.89
C THR A 78 -17.25 -7.28 8.55
N GLN A 79 -16.62 -7.88 7.52
CA GLN A 79 -17.18 -8.30 6.21
C GLN A 79 -18.06 -7.31 5.38
N GLU A 80 -17.47 -6.77 4.30
CA GLU A 80 -18.05 -6.41 2.98
C GLU A 80 -17.01 -5.51 2.30
N HIS A 81 -16.52 -5.67 1.08
CA HIS A 81 -17.07 -6.21 -0.16
C HIS A 81 -15.86 -6.46 -1.08
N ALA A 82 -15.64 -7.68 -1.57
CA ALA A 82 -14.83 -7.88 -2.76
C ALA A 82 -15.74 -7.70 -3.98
N PRO A 83 -15.49 -6.76 -4.91
CA PRO A 83 -16.06 -6.88 -6.23
C PRO A 83 -15.27 -7.97 -6.98
N GLU A 84 -15.76 -9.19 -6.91
CA GLU A 84 -15.47 -10.22 -7.90
C GLU A 84 -16.13 -9.81 -9.22
N ASN A 85 -15.34 -9.38 -10.20
CA ASN A 85 -15.68 -9.38 -11.62
C ASN A 85 -14.43 -8.97 -12.41
N GLU A 86 -14.05 -9.52 -13.55
CA GLU A 86 -14.47 -10.65 -14.38
C GLU A 86 -13.44 -10.61 -15.53
N VAL A 87 -12.66 -11.67 -15.80
CA VAL A 87 -12.02 -11.82 -17.12
C VAL A 87 -12.01 -13.29 -17.53
N ALA A 88 -13.04 -13.65 -18.28
CA ALA A 88 -13.06 -14.39 -19.54
C ALA A 88 -12.33 -15.76 -19.65
N GLU A 89 -13.16 -16.81 -19.63
CA GLU A 89 -13.40 -17.74 -20.76
C GLU A 89 -12.20 -18.49 -21.39
N GLN A 90 -11.92 -19.65 -20.80
CA GLN A 90 -11.72 -20.98 -21.40
C GLN A 90 -11.16 -21.10 -22.84
N ASP A 91 -9.89 -21.52 -22.90
CA ASP A 91 -9.25 -22.21 -24.04
C ASP A 91 -9.87 -23.61 -24.20
N LYS A 92 -10.55 -23.87 -25.32
CA LYS A 92 -10.96 -25.22 -25.73
C LYS A 92 -10.11 -25.61 -26.93
N SER A 93 -9.15 -26.48 -26.67
CA SER A 93 -8.27 -27.13 -27.63
C SER A 93 -9.05 -27.94 -28.66
N GLU A 94 -8.56 -27.94 -29.90
CA GLU A 94 -8.68 -29.06 -30.86
C GLU A 94 -7.43 -29.14 -31.73
#